data_AF-A0A7U2EYD5-F1
#
_entry.id   AF-A0A7U2EYD5-F1
#
_cell.length_a   1.000
_cell.length_b   1.000
_cell.length_c   1.000
_cell.angle_alpha   90.00
_cell.angle_beta   90.00
_cell.angle_gamma   90.00
#
_symmetry.space_group_name_H-M   'P 1'
#
loop_
_entity.id
_entity.type
_entity.pdbx_description
1 polymer ?
#
loop_
_entity_poly.entity_id
_entity_poly.type
_entity_poly.pdbx_seq_one_letter_code
_entity_poly.pdbx_strand_id
1 'polypeptide(L)'
;MSHHPTCPFYPVARPCAFSCHLLPFPYAPSPKIPTYTVADAIQSTRLIRRDVEHPTSCIDQLSAARERASRNVHFEPGHAKSSDGVCESRPRRRQQSSSSKAQIIPRSILQNDTLPPSLPTVYIVTFAADSIPNRTANVLRLLHTQLPPRDPPIPHLYTIDARSFAPPVPALCREFSGISPVIQDVVMQDGRARKAVADSVADLLRCGERGVREVSMSVCCHAGTHRSVAIGERIAQGVKREVGRLGCVEGVKVVVRHVSRVKGRGDPF
;
A
#
# COMPACT_ATOMS: atom_id res chain seq x y z
N MET A 1 28.23 -1.24 -25.74
CA MET A 1 28.00 -0.22 -24.70
C MET A 1 26.51 -0.19 -24.42
N SER A 2 26.11 -0.79 -23.30
CA SER A 2 24.72 -1.00 -22.90
C SER A 2 24.26 0.17 -22.03
N HIS A 3 23.34 0.98 -22.54
CA HIS A 3 22.72 2.06 -21.78
C HIS A 3 21.72 1.46 -20.78
N HIS A 4 22.08 1.46 -19.50
CA HIS A 4 21.13 1.25 -18.41
C HIS A 4 20.45 2.58 -18.07
N PRO A 5 19.11 2.63 -17.93
CA PRO A 5 18.45 3.79 -17.36
C PRO A 5 18.75 3.83 -15.86
N THR A 6 19.80 4.54 -15.48
CA THR A 6 20.03 4.95 -14.09
C THR A 6 19.13 6.16 -13.79
N CYS A 7 18.31 6.07 -12.75
CA CYS A 7 17.50 7.18 -12.26
C CYS A 7 18.40 8.41 -11.98
N PRO A 8 18.28 9.53 -12.71
CA PRO A 8 19.28 10.61 -12.69
C PRO A 8 19.10 11.63 -11.54
N PHE A 9 18.25 11.38 -10.54
CA PHE A 9 17.81 12.42 -9.60
C PHE A 9 18.11 12.14 -8.11
N TYR A 10 19.32 11.65 -7.81
CA TYR A 10 19.87 11.80 -6.46
C TYR A 10 21.03 12.81 -6.48
N PRO A 11 20.76 14.13 -6.42
CA PRO A 11 21.78 15.03 -5.93
C PRO A 11 21.95 14.81 -4.42
N VAL A 12 23.21 14.78 -4.00
CA VAL A 12 23.67 14.73 -2.61
C VAL A 12 22.86 15.73 -1.78
N ALA A 13 22.32 15.28 -0.66
CA ALA A 13 21.57 16.10 0.28
C ALA A 13 22.39 17.33 0.68
N ARG A 14 21.97 18.52 0.21
CA ARG A 14 22.41 19.79 0.79
C ARG A 14 21.58 20.05 2.05
N PRO A 15 22.19 20.44 3.17
CA PRO A 15 21.42 20.93 4.31
C PRO A 15 20.82 22.29 3.94
N CYS A 16 19.51 22.35 3.70
CA CYS A 16 18.80 23.62 3.66
C CYS A 16 18.53 24.08 5.09
N ALA A 17 19.38 24.98 5.57
CA ALA A 17 18.99 25.94 6.60
C ALA A 17 18.06 26.97 5.95
N PHE A 18 16.76 26.89 6.21
CA PHE A 18 15.86 28.01 5.99
C PHE A 18 14.87 28.09 7.15
N SER A 19 14.96 29.21 7.86
CA SER A 19 14.13 29.61 8.98
C SER A 19 12.67 29.74 8.52
N CYS A 20 11.77 28.97 9.12
CA CYS A 20 10.34 29.12 8.91
C CYS A 20 9.80 30.24 9.80
N HIS A 21 9.57 31.42 9.23
CA HIS A 21 8.66 32.40 9.82
C HIS A 21 7.22 31.92 9.60
N LEU A 22 6.54 31.62 10.70
CA LEU A 22 5.10 31.40 10.76
C LEU A 22 4.38 32.72 10.47
N LEU A 23 3.56 32.76 9.42
CA LEU A 23 2.50 33.75 9.27
C LEU A 23 1.15 33.06 9.45
N PRO A 24 0.19 33.68 10.16
CA PRO A 24 -1.12 33.09 10.44
C PRO A 24 -2.04 33.20 9.21
N PHE A 25 -2.61 32.07 8.78
CA PHE A 25 -3.71 32.04 7.81
C PHE A 25 -5.06 32.13 8.53
N PRO A 26 -6.06 32.79 7.93
CA PRO A 26 -7.39 32.95 8.51
C PRO A 26 -8.18 31.63 8.42
N TYR A 27 -8.84 31.30 9.53
CA TYR A 27 -9.78 30.18 9.67
C TYR A 27 -10.95 30.30 8.69
N ALA A 28 -11.19 29.24 7.92
CA ALA A 28 -12.49 29.00 7.29
C ALA A 28 -13.43 28.30 8.31
N PRO A 29 -14.73 28.61 8.34
CA PRO A 29 -15.64 28.10 9.36
C PRO A 29 -15.94 26.61 9.18
N SER A 30 -15.90 25.87 10.28
CA SER A 30 -16.25 24.45 10.34
C SER A 30 -17.75 24.22 10.05
N PRO A 31 -18.13 23.13 9.37
CA PRO A 31 -19.53 22.75 9.22
C PRO A 31 -20.12 22.34 10.58
N LYS A 32 -21.32 22.83 10.87
CA LYS A 32 -22.07 22.55 12.10
C LYS A 32 -22.41 21.06 12.19
N ILE A 33 -21.91 20.40 13.23
CA ILE A 33 -22.24 19.02 13.59
C ILE A 33 -23.59 19.05 14.35
N PRO A 34 -24.55 18.16 14.04
CA PRO A 34 -25.75 18.01 14.87
C PRO A 34 -25.37 17.43 16.24
N THR A 35 -25.71 18.15 17.30
CA THR A 35 -25.53 17.72 18.69
C THR A 35 -26.58 16.66 19.03
N TYR A 36 -26.18 15.38 19.07
CA TYR A 36 -26.96 14.36 19.77
C TYR A 36 -26.66 14.48 21.27
N THR A 37 -27.68 14.41 22.11
CA THR A 37 -27.53 14.54 23.56
C THR A 37 -27.16 13.18 24.18
N VAL A 38 -26.42 13.21 25.29
CA VAL A 38 -25.95 12.03 26.03
C VAL A 38 -27.10 11.14 26.55
N ALA A 39 -28.34 11.64 26.54
CA ALA A 39 -29.53 10.91 26.97
C ALA A 39 -29.89 9.74 26.01
N ASP A 40 -29.59 9.86 24.71
CA ASP A 40 -29.96 8.83 23.73
C ASP A 40 -29.02 7.61 23.75
N ALA A 41 -27.82 7.74 24.32
CA ALA A 41 -26.84 6.65 24.43
C ALA A 41 -27.11 5.68 25.60
N ILE A 42 -27.97 6.06 26.55
CA ILE A 42 -28.20 5.30 27.80
C ILE A 42 -29.29 4.23 27.64
N GLN A 43 -30.14 4.29 26.60
CA GLN A 43 -31.17 3.26 26.37
C GLN A 43 -30.64 2.01 25.63
N SER A 44 -29.50 2.08 24.94
CA SER A 44 -29.01 0.96 24.12
C SER A 44 -28.08 -0.02 24.86
N THR A 45 -27.64 0.30 26.07
CA THR A 45 -26.65 -0.51 26.82
C THR A 45 -27.25 -1.42 27.89
N ARG A 46 -28.58 -1.47 28.05
CA ARG A 46 -29.27 -2.34 29.04
C ARG A 46 -29.66 -3.73 28.54
N LEU A 47 -29.42 -4.07 27.27
CA LEU A 47 -29.84 -5.35 26.69
C LEU A 47 -28.72 -6.39 26.50
N ILE A 48 -27.49 -6.14 26.97
CA ILE A 48 -26.38 -7.11 26.85
C ILE A 48 -25.65 -7.24 28.20
N ARG A 49 -26.37 -7.69 29.24
CA ARG A 49 -25.77 -8.19 30.48
C ARG A 49 -26.62 -9.33 31.01
N ARG A 50 -26.18 -10.55 30.68
CA ARG A 50 -26.54 -11.91 31.17
C ARG A 50 -26.18 -12.81 29.99
N ASP A 51 -25.24 -13.74 30.02
CA ASP A 51 -24.55 -14.46 31.07
C ASP A 51 -23.19 -14.88 30.49
N VAL A 52 -22.24 -15.26 31.36
CA VAL A 52 -21.32 -16.41 31.22
C VAL A 52 -20.13 -16.15 32.15
N GLU A 53 -20.08 -17.02 33.15
CA GLU A 53 -19.08 -17.12 34.20
C GLU A 53 -17.69 -17.52 33.63
N HIS A 54 -16.64 -17.07 34.30
CA HIS A 54 -15.26 -17.58 34.21
C HIS A 54 -14.98 -18.45 35.47
N PRO A 55 -13.88 -19.24 35.61
CA PRO A 55 -12.71 -19.42 34.71
C PRO A 55 -12.23 -20.89 34.54
N THR A 56 -11.38 -21.18 33.54
CA THR A 56 -10.32 -22.20 33.69
C THR A 56 -9.00 -21.75 33.04
N SER A 57 -7.95 -21.90 33.84
CA SER A 57 -6.50 -21.68 33.69
C SER A 57 -5.85 -21.75 32.30
N CYS A 58 -5.07 -20.70 31.97
CA CYS A 58 -4.20 -20.58 30.78
C CYS A 58 -2.87 -21.38 30.85
N ILE A 59 -2.62 -22.21 31.87
CA ILE A 59 -1.34 -22.91 32.02
C ILE A 59 -1.32 -24.30 31.36
N ASP A 60 -2.48 -24.92 31.13
CA ASP A 60 -2.54 -26.31 30.64
C ASP A 60 -2.52 -26.46 29.10
N GLN A 61 -2.69 -25.37 28.34
CA GLN A 61 -2.71 -25.43 26.86
C GLN A 61 -1.30 -25.28 26.22
N LEU A 62 -0.32 -24.79 26.96
CA LEU A 62 1.06 -24.56 26.46
C LEU A 62 1.95 -25.80 26.53
N SER A 63 1.62 -26.79 27.37
CA SER A 63 2.35 -28.06 27.46
C SER A 63 1.98 -29.03 26.32
N ALA A 64 0.70 -29.08 25.92
CA ALA A 64 0.22 -29.95 24.84
C ALA A 64 0.65 -29.53 23.43
N ALA A 65 0.98 -28.25 23.21
CA ALA A 65 1.48 -27.76 21.92
C ALA A 65 2.97 -28.04 21.71
N ARG A 66 3.74 -28.26 22.78
CA ARG A 66 5.20 -28.42 22.73
C ARG A 66 5.64 -29.86 22.41
N GLU A 67 4.80 -30.85 22.70
CA GLU A 67 5.07 -32.27 22.37
C GLU A 67 4.72 -32.66 20.92
N ARG A 68 3.89 -31.87 20.20
CA ARG A 68 3.55 -32.15 18.79
C ARG A 68 4.57 -31.63 17.77
N ALA A 69 5.55 -30.83 18.18
CA ALA A 69 6.55 -30.24 17.27
C ALA A 69 7.87 -31.02 17.18
N SER A 70 8.03 -32.14 17.89
CA SER A 70 9.29 -32.93 17.92
C SER A 70 9.22 -34.28 17.18
N ARG A 71 8.18 -34.53 16.38
CA ARG A 71 8.09 -35.73 15.52
C ARG A 71 7.67 -35.31 14.13
N ASN A 72 8.64 -34.97 13.28
CA ASN A 72 8.62 -35.11 11.82
C ASN A 72 9.74 -34.26 11.19
N VAL A 73 10.98 -34.75 11.28
CA VAL A 73 12.05 -34.36 10.35
C VAL A 73 12.81 -35.64 9.99
N HIS A 74 12.38 -36.31 8.92
CA HIS A 74 13.18 -37.34 8.25
C HIS A 74 13.84 -36.68 7.04
N PHE A 75 15.17 -36.73 7.02
CA PHE A 75 16.04 -36.19 5.97
C PHE A 75 16.53 -37.37 5.13
N GLU A 76 16.28 -37.35 3.83
CA GLU A 76 16.79 -38.33 2.86
C GLU A 76 17.86 -37.65 1.98
N PRO A 77 19.07 -38.24 1.79
CA PRO A 77 20.11 -37.68 0.93
C PRO A 77 20.06 -38.28 -0.48
N GLY A 78 19.84 -37.43 -1.50
CA GLY A 78 19.85 -37.82 -2.91
C GLY A 78 21.20 -37.53 -3.59
N HIS A 79 21.81 -38.59 -4.11
CA HIS A 79 23.11 -38.66 -4.77
C HIS A 79 23.29 -37.82 -6.06
N ALA A 80 24.56 -37.43 -6.27
CA ALA A 80 25.13 -36.81 -7.45
C ALA A 80 25.16 -37.70 -8.71
N LYS A 81 25.12 -37.07 -9.89
CA LYS A 81 25.80 -37.58 -11.11
C LYS A 81 26.42 -36.43 -11.93
N SER A 82 27.65 -36.70 -12.34
CA SER A 82 28.53 -35.96 -13.24
C SER A 82 28.25 -36.37 -14.70
N SER A 83 28.48 -35.45 -15.64
CA SER A 83 29.15 -35.77 -16.92
C SER A 83 29.58 -34.48 -17.65
N ASP A 84 30.88 -34.43 -17.95
CA ASP A 84 31.60 -33.48 -18.80
C ASP A 84 31.26 -33.64 -20.31
N GLY A 85 31.54 -32.60 -21.13
CA GLY A 85 31.53 -32.72 -22.60
C GLY A 85 31.64 -31.42 -23.41
N VAL A 86 32.85 -30.83 -23.47
CA VAL A 86 33.58 -30.12 -24.56
C VAL A 86 32.80 -29.81 -25.87
N CYS A 87 32.54 -28.54 -26.23
CA CYS A 87 33.30 -27.57 -27.07
C CYS A 87 33.18 -27.75 -28.60
N GLU A 88 32.54 -26.80 -29.30
CA GLU A 88 32.93 -26.40 -30.66
C GLU A 88 32.39 -25.01 -31.08
N SER A 89 33.00 -24.45 -32.12
CA SER A 89 33.20 -23.01 -32.35
C SER A 89 32.28 -22.39 -33.41
N ARG A 90 32.07 -21.06 -33.28
CA ARG A 90 31.56 -20.03 -34.24
C ARG A 90 32.12 -20.15 -35.69
N PRO A 91 31.62 -19.44 -36.76
CA PRO A 91 31.05 -18.05 -36.78
C PRO A 91 30.00 -17.66 -37.89
N ARG A 92 29.49 -16.39 -37.81
CA ARG A 92 29.18 -15.38 -38.88
C ARG A 92 27.77 -14.72 -38.91
N ARG A 93 27.70 -13.51 -38.32
CA ARG A 93 27.43 -12.15 -38.89
C ARG A 93 26.44 -11.94 -40.09
N ARG A 94 25.31 -11.24 -39.84
CA ARG A 94 24.75 -10.06 -40.59
C ARG A 94 23.45 -9.60 -39.88
N GLN A 95 23.43 -8.45 -39.19
CA GLN A 95 23.02 -7.10 -39.62
C GLN A 95 21.54 -6.91 -40.05
N GLN A 96 20.99 -5.78 -39.57
CA GLN A 96 19.73 -5.08 -39.91
C GLN A 96 18.49 -5.51 -39.09
N SER A 97 17.56 -4.66 -38.66
CA SER A 97 17.49 -3.20 -38.46
C SER A 97 16.12 -2.92 -37.82
N SER A 98 16.08 -1.99 -36.87
CA SER A 98 14.97 -1.08 -36.54
C SER A 98 13.54 -1.41 -37.03
N SER A 99 12.64 -1.70 -36.09
CA SER A 99 11.27 -1.19 -36.15
C SER A 99 10.67 -1.19 -34.74
N SER A 100 10.52 0.01 -34.20
CA SER A 100 9.91 0.33 -32.92
C SER A 100 8.42 -0.01 -32.96
N LYS A 101 8.05 -1.25 -32.66
CA LYS A 101 6.68 -1.56 -32.23
C LYS A 101 6.53 -1.12 -30.78
N ALA A 102 6.06 0.10 -30.60
CA ALA A 102 5.42 0.51 -29.36
C ALA A 102 4.29 -0.49 -29.10
N GLN A 103 4.52 -1.43 -28.17
CA GLN A 103 3.45 -2.26 -27.64
C GLN A 103 2.53 -1.33 -26.86
N ILE A 104 1.46 -0.92 -27.53
CA ILE A 104 0.28 -0.33 -26.93
C ILE A 104 -0.27 -1.40 -25.99
N ILE A 105 -0.03 -1.25 -24.68
CA ILE A 105 -0.69 -2.06 -23.66
C ILE A 105 -2.20 -1.78 -23.81
N PRO A 106 -3.04 -2.78 -24.10
CA PRO A 106 -4.46 -2.54 -24.31
C PRO A 106 -5.10 -2.03 -23.02
N ARG A 107 -5.82 -0.90 -23.14
CA ARG A 107 -6.59 -0.22 -22.09
C ARG A 107 -7.85 -1.01 -21.64
N SER A 108 -7.80 -2.33 -21.54
CA SER A 108 -9.00 -3.17 -21.39
C SER A 108 -9.21 -3.77 -19.98
N ILE A 109 -9.22 -2.94 -18.92
CA ILE A 109 -9.70 -3.37 -17.58
C ILE A 109 -10.54 -2.29 -16.87
N LEU A 110 -11.22 -1.40 -17.60
CA LEU A 110 -12.05 -0.33 -17.01
C LEU A 110 -13.55 -0.45 -17.29
N GLN A 111 -14.03 -1.55 -17.88
CA GLN A 111 -15.36 -1.54 -18.50
C GLN A 111 -16.55 -2.18 -17.76
N ASN A 112 -16.42 -2.74 -16.55
CA ASN A 112 -17.57 -3.43 -15.93
C ASN A 112 -17.99 -3.04 -14.50
N ASP A 113 -17.43 -1.99 -13.88
CA ASP A 113 -17.72 -1.69 -12.46
C ASP A 113 -18.82 -0.61 -12.26
N THR A 114 -19.85 -0.53 -13.12
CA THR A 114 -20.95 0.43 -12.93
C THR A 114 -21.83 0.09 -11.72
N LEU A 115 -21.86 -1.17 -11.30
CA LEU A 115 -22.61 -1.63 -10.13
C LEU A 115 -21.83 -1.35 -8.83
N PRO A 116 -22.50 -0.97 -7.74
CA PRO A 116 -21.86 -0.84 -6.44
C PRO A 116 -21.22 -2.17 -6.05
N PRO A 117 -20.04 -2.16 -5.39
CA PRO A 117 -19.34 -3.38 -5.11
C PRO A 117 -20.14 -4.21 -4.10
N SER A 118 -20.14 -5.53 -4.32
CA SER A 118 -20.77 -6.47 -3.39
C SER A 118 -20.16 -6.43 -1.99
N LEU A 119 -18.90 -5.98 -1.89
CA LEU A 119 -18.14 -5.85 -0.64
C LEU A 119 -17.71 -4.39 -0.39
N PRO A 120 -17.55 -3.96 0.88
CA PRO A 120 -16.89 -2.71 1.20
C PRO A 120 -15.53 -2.62 0.51
N THR A 121 -15.28 -1.52 -0.20
CA THR A 121 -14.07 -1.38 -1.04
C THR A 121 -13.26 -0.13 -0.67
N VAL A 122 -11.98 -0.36 -0.40
CA VAL A 122 -10.98 0.69 -0.16
C VAL A 122 -10.09 0.83 -1.39
N TYR A 123 -9.99 2.04 -1.94
CA TYR A 123 -9.10 2.36 -3.04
C TYR A 123 -7.91 3.18 -2.55
N ILE A 124 -6.70 2.70 -2.82
CA ILE A 124 -5.45 3.38 -2.45
C ILE A 124 -4.70 3.74 -3.73
N VAL A 125 -4.57 5.04 -4.02
CA VAL A 125 -3.90 5.52 -5.23
C VAL A 125 -2.54 6.08 -4.89
N THR A 126 -1.49 5.54 -5.50
CA THR A 126 -0.11 6.01 -5.29
C THR A 126 0.44 6.68 -6.54
N PHE A 127 1.11 7.83 -6.39
CA PHE A 127 1.57 8.64 -7.53
C PHE A 127 2.87 9.43 -7.26
N ALA A 128 3.49 9.92 -8.34
CA ALA A 128 4.66 10.80 -8.31
C ALA A 128 4.25 12.26 -8.16
N ALA A 129 4.63 12.89 -7.05
CA ALA A 129 4.37 14.30 -6.79
C ALA A 129 5.12 15.23 -7.76
N ASP A 130 6.25 14.76 -8.32
CA ASP A 130 7.02 15.54 -9.28
C ASP A 130 6.35 15.58 -10.66
N SER A 131 5.58 14.54 -11.03
CA SER A 131 4.80 14.48 -12.27
C SER A 131 3.37 15.02 -12.10
N ILE A 132 2.80 14.83 -10.92
CA ILE A 132 1.45 15.26 -10.56
C ILE A 132 1.58 16.08 -9.28
N PRO A 133 1.80 17.40 -9.38
CA PRO A 133 1.93 18.25 -8.20
C PRO A 133 0.70 18.08 -7.31
N ASN A 134 0.94 17.88 -6.01
CA ASN A 134 -0.09 17.63 -4.99
C ASN A 134 -0.93 18.89 -4.72
N ARG A 135 -1.75 19.27 -5.69
CA ARG A 135 -2.76 20.32 -5.65
C ARG A 135 -4.11 19.66 -5.84
N THR A 136 -5.14 20.15 -5.13
CA THR A 136 -6.49 19.53 -5.10
C THR A 136 -7.03 19.20 -6.50
N ALA A 137 -6.98 20.14 -7.44
CA ALA A 137 -7.48 19.92 -8.80
C ALA A 137 -6.77 18.77 -9.55
N ASN A 138 -5.45 18.64 -9.36
CA ASN A 138 -4.67 17.57 -10.01
C ASN A 138 -4.98 16.21 -9.41
N VAL A 139 -5.11 16.14 -8.08
CA VAL A 139 -5.46 14.91 -7.37
C VAL A 139 -6.87 14.48 -7.75
N LEU A 140 -7.84 15.40 -7.79
CA LEU A 140 -9.21 15.08 -8.22
C LEU A 140 -9.24 14.54 -9.66
N ARG A 141 -8.52 15.18 -10.59
CA ARG A 141 -8.41 14.68 -11.96
C ARG A 141 -7.77 13.30 -12.01
N LEU A 142 -6.73 13.06 -11.20
CA LEU A 142 -6.12 11.75 -11.09
C LEU A 142 -7.16 10.73 -10.60
N LEU A 143 -7.86 10.99 -9.51
CA LEU A 143 -8.86 10.09 -8.94
C LEU A 143 -9.95 9.75 -9.96
N HIS A 144 -10.46 10.73 -10.71
CA HIS A 144 -11.45 10.49 -11.77
C HIS A 144 -10.95 9.51 -12.86
N THR A 145 -9.65 9.43 -13.09
CA THR A 145 -9.08 8.48 -14.08
C THR A 145 -8.70 7.13 -13.49
N GLN A 146 -8.58 7.02 -12.17
CA GLN A 146 -8.05 5.81 -11.50
C GLN A 146 -9.11 5.06 -10.69
N LEU A 147 -10.24 5.70 -10.39
CA LEU A 147 -11.35 5.11 -9.65
C LEU A 147 -12.53 4.80 -10.58
N PRO A 148 -13.37 3.80 -10.24
CA PRO A 148 -14.62 3.58 -10.96
C PRO A 148 -15.49 4.85 -10.98
N PRO A 149 -16.15 5.14 -12.11
CA PRO A 149 -17.09 6.26 -12.17
C PRO A 149 -18.29 5.95 -11.26
N ARG A 150 -18.60 6.88 -10.35
CA ARG A 150 -19.75 6.82 -9.43
C ARG A 150 -20.48 8.15 -9.40
N ASP A 151 -21.76 8.10 -9.08
CA ASP A 151 -22.59 9.27 -8.80
C ASP A 151 -23.36 9.05 -7.47
N PRO A 152 -22.99 9.71 -6.36
CA PRO A 152 -21.88 10.67 -6.24
C PRO A 152 -20.50 10.01 -6.36
N PRO A 153 -19.43 10.77 -6.69
CA PRO A 153 -18.07 10.23 -6.75
C PRO A 153 -17.63 9.58 -5.44
N ILE A 154 -16.76 8.56 -5.54
CA ILE A 154 -16.20 7.86 -4.38
C ILE A 154 -15.50 8.88 -3.46
N PRO A 155 -15.87 8.96 -2.17
CA PRO A 155 -15.25 9.87 -1.23
C PRO A 155 -13.73 9.69 -1.15
N HIS A 156 -12.99 10.80 -1.16
CA HIS A 156 -11.54 10.82 -0.94
C HIS A 156 -11.24 11.41 0.42
N LEU A 157 -10.54 10.66 1.28
CA LEU A 157 -10.24 11.09 2.64
C LEU A 157 -9.16 12.16 2.66
N TYR A 158 -7.96 11.81 2.20
CA TYR A 158 -6.80 12.68 2.16
C TYR A 158 -5.66 12.07 1.34
N THR A 159 -4.63 12.89 1.09
CA THR A 159 -3.37 12.47 0.46
C THR A 159 -2.23 12.52 1.49
N ILE A 160 -1.55 11.40 1.69
CA ILE A 160 -0.29 11.35 2.45
C ILE A 160 0.85 11.85 1.57
N ASP A 161 1.57 12.88 2.01
CA ASP A 161 2.79 13.37 1.37
C ASP A 161 4.03 12.73 2.01
N ALA A 162 4.54 11.67 1.39
CA ALA A 162 5.70 10.92 1.87
C ALA A 162 7.05 11.50 1.40
N ARG A 163 7.09 12.70 0.80
CA ARG A 163 8.37 13.33 0.37
C ARG A 163 9.29 13.64 1.55
N SER A 164 8.72 13.92 2.72
CA SER A 164 9.46 14.24 3.94
C SER A 164 9.97 13.00 4.69
N PHE A 165 9.49 11.80 4.35
CA PHE A 165 9.88 10.54 5.00
C PHE A 165 11.24 10.06 4.51
N ALA A 166 11.96 9.31 5.34
CA ALA A 166 13.27 8.76 5.01
C ALA A 166 13.18 7.90 3.73
N PRO A 167 13.96 8.23 2.68
CA PRO A 167 13.99 7.42 1.47
C PRO A 167 14.84 6.16 1.70
N PRO A 168 14.56 5.05 0.99
CA PRO A 168 15.49 3.94 0.92
C PRO A 168 16.83 4.38 0.31
N VAL A 169 17.90 3.65 0.64
CA VAL A 169 19.23 3.94 0.10
C VAL A 169 19.25 3.77 -1.43
N PRO A 170 20.05 4.55 -2.16
CA PRO A 170 20.04 4.52 -3.63
C PRO A 170 20.34 3.16 -4.24
N ALA A 171 21.15 2.32 -3.59
CA ALA A 171 21.44 0.97 -4.06
C ALA A 171 20.15 0.12 -4.15
N LEU A 172 19.34 0.12 -3.09
CA LEU A 172 18.05 -0.58 -3.07
C LEU A 172 17.07 0.02 -4.08
N CYS A 173 17.05 1.35 -4.23
CA CYS A 173 16.14 2.01 -5.17
C CYS A 173 16.40 1.66 -6.64
N ARG A 174 17.61 1.24 -7.01
CA ARG A 174 17.94 0.78 -8.37
C ARG A 174 17.40 -0.61 -8.66
N GLU A 175 17.26 -1.42 -7.62
CA GLU A 175 16.93 -2.84 -7.74
C GLU A 175 15.46 -3.10 -7.47
N PHE A 176 14.88 -2.43 -6.49
CA PHE A 176 13.54 -2.68 -5.98
C PHE A 176 12.66 -1.42 -6.05
N SER A 177 11.36 -1.60 -6.22
CA SER A 177 10.33 -0.60 -6.00
C SER A 177 9.63 -0.82 -4.65
N GLY A 178 8.70 0.06 -4.30
CA GLY A 178 7.97 -0.02 -3.02
C GLY A 178 7.07 -1.24 -2.86
N ILE A 179 6.88 -2.06 -3.89
CA ILE A 179 6.15 -3.33 -3.74
C ILE A 179 7.02 -4.40 -3.06
N SER A 180 8.35 -4.27 -3.17
CA SER A 180 9.28 -5.24 -2.57
C SER A 180 9.20 -5.18 -1.05
N PRO A 181 9.07 -6.34 -0.35
CA PRO A 181 9.06 -6.39 1.11
C PRO A 181 10.25 -5.68 1.74
N VAL A 182 11.44 -5.78 1.14
CA VAL A 182 12.66 -5.12 1.62
C VAL A 182 12.50 -3.59 1.64
N ILE A 183 11.94 -3.00 0.57
CA ILE A 183 11.68 -1.55 0.54
C ILE A 183 10.59 -1.20 1.55
N GLN A 184 9.56 -2.03 1.70
CA GLN A 184 8.52 -1.80 2.68
C GLN A 184 9.07 -1.78 4.11
N ASP A 185 9.95 -2.72 4.46
CA ASP A 185 10.61 -2.76 5.77
C ASP A 185 11.47 -1.51 6.01
N VAL A 186 12.30 -1.12 5.04
CA VAL A 186 13.14 0.08 5.14
C VAL A 186 12.30 1.35 5.29
N VAL A 187 11.24 1.53 4.50
CA VAL A 187 10.37 2.71 4.63
C VAL A 187 9.65 2.71 5.98
N MET A 188 9.27 1.53 6.49
CA MET A 188 8.67 1.39 7.81
C MET A 188 9.67 1.55 8.96
N GLN A 189 10.97 1.75 8.72
CA GLN A 189 11.90 2.19 9.78
C GLN A 189 11.67 3.66 10.17
N ASP A 190 11.10 4.49 9.29
CA ASP A 190 10.69 5.86 9.63
C ASP A 190 9.45 5.84 10.52
N GLY A 191 9.56 6.40 11.73
CA GLY A 191 8.45 6.47 12.69
C GLY A 191 7.23 7.24 12.18
N ARG A 192 7.42 8.27 11.34
CA ARG A 192 6.34 9.05 10.75
C ARG A 192 5.59 8.23 9.70
N ALA A 193 6.31 7.42 8.92
CA ALA A 193 5.70 6.52 7.95
C ALA A 193 4.87 5.44 8.66
N ARG A 194 5.39 4.83 9.73
CA ARG A 194 4.62 3.87 10.54
C ARG A 194 3.37 4.50 11.13
N LYS A 195 3.50 5.70 11.71
CA LYS A 195 2.36 6.42 12.29
C LYS A 195 1.30 6.71 11.23
N ALA A 196 1.71 7.23 10.07
CA ALA A 196 0.78 7.52 8.97
C ALA A 196 0.05 6.27 8.49
N VAL A 197 0.72 5.12 8.38
CA VAL A 197 0.06 3.84 8.05
C VAL A 197 -0.97 3.47 9.12
N ALA A 198 -0.60 3.52 10.41
CA ALA A 198 -1.49 3.16 11.51
C ALA A 198 -2.73 4.07 11.59
N ASP A 199 -2.52 5.39 11.49
CA ASP A 199 -3.60 6.39 11.49
C ASP A 199 -4.57 6.13 10.31
N SER A 200 -4.04 5.89 9.11
CA SER A 200 -4.88 5.63 7.94
C SER A 200 -5.66 4.33 8.00
N VAL A 201 -5.08 3.26 8.57
CA VAL A 201 -5.83 2.02 8.81
C VAL A 201 -6.99 2.30 9.77
N ALA A 202 -6.76 3.03 10.86
CA ALA A 202 -7.81 3.37 11.81
C ALA A 202 -8.92 4.25 11.18
N ASP A 203 -8.55 5.24 10.38
CA ASP A 203 -9.51 6.11 9.69
C ASP A 203 -10.38 5.32 8.70
N LEU A 204 -9.78 4.40 7.93
CA LEU A 204 -10.50 3.56 6.97
C LEU A 204 -11.47 2.59 7.66
N LEU A 205 -11.08 2.00 8.79
CA LEU A 205 -11.98 1.15 9.58
C LEU A 205 -13.16 1.97 10.13
N ARG A 206 -12.92 3.19 10.62
CA ARG A 206 -13.98 4.10 11.08
C ARG A 206 -14.95 4.47 9.96
N CYS A 207 -14.49 4.60 8.71
CA CYS A 207 -15.39 4.76 7.57
C CYS A 207 -16.32 3.56 7.41
N GLY A 208 -15.79 2.34 7.52
CA GLY A 208 -16.58 1.11 7.48
C GLY A 208 -17.63 1.03 8.60
N GLU A 209 -17.24 1.36 9.84
CA GLU A 209 -18.16 1.41 11.00
C GLU A 209 -19.31 2.40 10.79
N ARG A 210 -19.09 3.47 10.03
CA ARG A 210 -20.11 4.46 9.66
C ARG A 210 -20.96 4.05 8.44
N GLY A 211 -20.81 2.83 7.95
CA GLY A 211 -21.55 2.30 6.81
C GLY A 211 -21.05 2.80 5.45
N VAL A 212 -19.86 3.39 5.36
CA VAL A 212 -19.28 3.82 4.08
C VAL A 212 -18.85 2.59 3.27
N ARG A 213 -19.52 2.34 2.15
CA ARG A 213 -19.27 1.16 1.29
C ARG A 213 -18.06 1.32 0.37
N GLU A 214 -17.75 2.53 -0.06
CA GLU A 214 -16.59 2.81 -0.91
C GLU A 214 -15.86 4.04 -0.39
N VAL A 215 -14.54 3.94 -0.29
CA VAL A 215 -13.69 5.06 0.16
C VAL A 215 -12.35 5.01 -0.56
N SER A 216 -11.77 6.18 -0.81
CA SER A 216 -10.46 6.30 -1.42
C SER A 216 -9.51 7.17 -0.60
N MET A 217 -8.23 6.90 -0.73
CA MET A 217 -7.15 7.76 -0.23
C MET A 217 -5.95 7.70 -1.17
N SER A 218 -5.04 8.66 -1.03
CA SER A 218 -3.86 8.72 -1.89
C SER A 218 -2.55 8.80 -1.11
N VAL A 219 -1.46 8.37 -1.74
CA VAL A 219 -0.10 8.51 -1.20
C VAL A 219 0.83 8.99 -2.30
N CYS A 220 1.61 10.04 -2.05
CA CYS A 220 2.58 10.54 -3.01
C CYS A 220 3.98 10.61 -2.44
N CYS A 221 4.97 10.46 -3.31
CA CYS A 221 6.37 10.80 -3.04
C CYS A 221 6.96 11.37 -4.34
N HIS A 222 8.21 11.82 -4.33
CA HIS A 222 8.85 12.44 -5.51
C HIS A 222 8.62 11.67 -6.82
N ALA A 223 9.21 10.47 -6.92
CA ALA A 223 9.13 9.63 -8.13
C ALA A 223 7.94 8.66 -8.16
N GLY A 224 7.13 8.59 -7.09
CA GLY A 224 5.96 7.70 -7.06
C GLY A 224 6.25 6.21 -7.14
N THR A 225 7.49 5.77 -6.88
CA THR A 225 7.94 4.38 -7.09
C THR A 225 8.29 3.63 -5.79
N HIS A 226 8.82 4.31 -4.77
CA HIS A 226 9.32 3.67 -3.54
C HIS A 226 8.44 3.95 -2.32
N ARG A 227 8.61 5.11 -1.68
CA ARG A 227 7.93 5.45 -0.41
C ARG A 227 6.41 5.39 -0.53
N SER A 228 5.83 6.04 -1.55
CA SER A 228 4.38 6.08 -1.73
C SER A 228 3.78 4.70 -1.97
N VAL A 229 4.44 3.88 -2.80
CA VAL A 229 4.04 2.50 -3.10
C VAL A 229 4.12 1.66 -1.83
N ALA A 230 5.25 1.72 -1.11
CA ALA A 230 5.47 0.96 0.12
C ALA A 230 4.42 1.28 1.21
N ILE A 231 4.12 2.56 1.42
CA ILE A 231 3.10 2.99 2.37
C ILE A 231 1.71 2.53 1.93
N GLY A 232 1.37 2.68 0.65
CA GLY A 232 0.08 2.24 0.12
C GLY A 232 -0.14 0.73 0.31
N GLU A 233 0.88 -0.09 0.01
CA GLU A 233 0.85 -1.53 0.24
C GLU A 233 0.73 -1.89 1.73
N ARG A 234 1.45 -1.18 2.61
CA ARG A 234 1.36 -1.41 4.06
C ARG A 234 0.00 -1.05 4.64
N ILE A 235 -0.64 0.03 4.15
CA ILE A 235 -2.02 0.36 4.52
C ILE A 235 -2.95 -0.77 4.06
N ALA A 236 -2.81 -1.25 2.83
CA ALA A 236 -3.64 -2.34 2.30
C ALA A 236 -3.52 -3.63 3.13
N GLN A 237 -2.29 -4.01 3.49
CA GLN A 237 -2.02 -5.13 4.39
C GLN A 237 -2.63 -4.90 5.79
N GLY A 238 -2.50 -3.68 6.33
CA GLY A 238 -3.06 -3.30 7.63
C GLY A 238 -4.58 -3.42 7.67
N VAL A 239 -5.28 -2.88 6.67
CA VAL A 239 -6.75 -2.97 6.56
C VAL A 239 -7.21 -4.42 6.49
N LYS A 240 -6.61 -5.23 5.61
CA LYS A 240 -6.98 -6.66 5.49
C LYS A 240 -6.77 -7.42 6.80
N ARG A 241 -5.66 -7.16 7.49
CA ARG A 241 -5.32 -7.79 8.77
C ARG A 241 -6.34 -7.45 9.86
N GLU A 242 -6.68 -6.17 10.01
CA GLU A 242 -7.63 -5.74 11.05
C GLU A 242 -9.05 -6.24 10.77
N VAL A 243 -9.51 -6.18 9.52
CA VAL A 243 -10.83 -6.74 9.15
C VAL A 243 -10.87 -8.26 9.40
N GLY A 244 -9.78 -8.97 9.10
CA GLY A 244 -9.66 -10.40 9.44
C GLY A 244 -9.69 -10.65 10.95
N ARG A 245 -9.00 -9.82 11.74
CA ARG A 245 -9.00 -9.91 13.22
C ARG A 245 -10.38 -9.67 13.83
N LEU A 246 -11.17 -8.78 13.23
CA LEU A 246 -12.55 -8.50 13.66
C LEU A 246 -13.55 -9.60 13.27
N GLY A 247 -13.13 -10.59 12.48
CA GLY A 247 -14.00 -11.71 12.07
C GLY A 247 -15.13 -11.28 11.12
N CYS A 248 -14.98 -10.18 10.40
CA CYS A 248 -16.00 -9.70 9.46
C CYS A 248 -16.19 -10.70 8.32
N VAL A 249 -17.32 -11.41 8.32
CA VAL A 249 -17.64 -12.47 7.33
C VAL A 249 -17.67 -11.92 5.90
N GLU A 250 -18.19 -10.70 5.72
CA GLU A 250 -18.24 -10.01 4.42
C GLU A 250 -16.82 -9.67 3.91
N GLY A 251 -15.86 -9.45 4.82
CA GLY A 251 -14.50 -9.03 4.46
C GLY A 251 -14.44 -7.62 3.89
N VAL A 252 -13.31 -7.31 3.24
CA VAL A 252 -13.07 -6.01 2.60
C VAL A 252 -12.26 -6.21 1.31
N LYS A 253 -12.67 -5.53 0.24
CA LYS A 253 -11.88 -5.45 -0.99
C LYS A 253 -10.93 -4.26 -0.87
N VAL A 254 -9.62 -4.49 -1.00
CA VAL A 254 -8.64 -3.39 -1.06
C VAL A 254 -7.99 -3.39 -2.43
N VAL A 255 -8.13 -2.27 -3.14
CA VAL A 255 -7.59 -2.06 -4.48
C VAL A 255 -6.48 -1.01 -4.39
N VAL A 256 -5.25 -1.44 -4.67
CA VAL A 256 -4.11 -0.53 -4.73
C VAL A 256 -3.76 -0.25 -6.19
N ARG A 257 -3.68 1.02 -6.56
CA ARG A 257 -3.30 1.47 -7.91
C ARG A 257 -2.01 2.27 -7.84
N HIS A 258 -0.98 1.81 -8.54
CA HIS A 258 0.30 2.52 -8.62
C HIS A 258 0.44 3.21 -9.97
N VAL A 259 0.16 4.52 -9.99
CA VAL A 259 0.06 5.33 -11.21
C VAL A 259 1.43 5.58 -11.83
N SER A 260 2.43 5.83 -10.98
CA SER A 260 3.77 6.27 -11.40
C SER A 260 4.87 5.26 -11.05
N ARG A 261 4.49 4.05 -10.61
CA ARG A 261 5.48 3.04 -10.21
C ARG A 261 6.25 2.57 -11.45
N VAL A 262 7.57 2.60 -11.34
CA VAL A 262 8.48 1.90 -12.24
C VAL A 262 8.86 0.56 -11.61
N LYS A 263 8.66 -0.54 -12.33
CA LYS A 263 9.03 -1.89 -11.85
C LYS A 263 10.55 -2.00 -11.68
N GLY A 264 10.98 -2.36 -10.48
CA GLY A 264 12.36 -2.71 -10.16
C GLY A 264 12.72 -4.09 -10.72
N ARG A 265 14.02 -4.35 -10.96
CA ARG A 265 14.50 -5.65 -11.46
C ARG A 265 14.27 -6.78 -10.46
N GLY A 266 14.36 -6.48 -9.17
CA GLY A 266 14.14 -7.43 -8.07
C GLY A 266 12.72 -7.38 -7.51
N ASP A 267 11.77 -6.70 -8.16
CA ASP A 267 10.40 -6.71 -7.70
C ASP A 267 9.81 -8.13 -7.78
N PRO A 268 8.98 -8.53 -6.79
CA PRO A 268 8.17 -9.74 -6.92
C PRO A 268 7.32 -9.68 -8.20
N PHE A 269 7.14 -10.85 -8.81
CA PHE A 269 6.60 -11.04 -10.17
C PHE A 269 5.35 -10.21 -10.47
#